data_AF-A0A7S2PTK8-F1
#
_entry.id   AF-A0A7S2PTK8-F1
#
_cell.length_a   1.000
_cell.length_b   1.000
_cell.length_c   1.000
_cell.angle_alpha   90.00
_cell.angle_beta   90.00
_cell.angle_gamma   90.00
#
_symmetry.space_group_name_H-M   'P 1'
#
loop_
_entity.id
_entity.type
_entity.pdbx_description
1 polymer ?
#
loop_
_entity_poly.entity_id
_entity_poly.type
_entity_poly.pdbx_seq_one_letter_code
_entity_poly.pdbx_strand_id
1 'polypeptide(L)'
;ALGASLVAAAVCAPGFVPLAGLSAGESAADAPLQRRAALVALGLQALIPATAALAGDRDRASMVLGVRRQKMPTIQRGYSDLSAEGKITDEFLDTRLKKFVSALSAYASINRINEAPDKYSKKLQKDVDIFKAAAQEKDYAKAMDALELFRKDIPGGEGEFTWFSKFSIDTGIKETQ
;
A
#
# COMPACT_ATOMS: atom_id res chain seq x y z
N ALA A 1 29.52 -28.67 22.54
CA ALA A 1 29.09 -29.73 21.61
C ALA A 1 28.48 -29.07 20.38
N LEU A 2 29.17 -29.14 19.25
CA LEU A 2 28.76 -28.59 17.96
C LEU A 2 27.80 -29.59 17.30
N GLY A 3 26.54 -29.18 17.10
CA GLY A 3 25.54 -29.98 16.39
C GLY A 3 25.26 -29.37 15.02
N ALA A 4 26.05 -29.75 14.01
CA ALA A 4 25.76 -29.49 12.62
C ALA A 4 24.71 -30.50 12.14
N SER A 5 23.61 -30.02 11.55
CA SER A 5 22.70 -30.85 10.76
C SER A 5 22.54 -30.24 9.38
N LEU A 6 22.89 -31.05 8.39
CA LEU A 6 22.98 -30.74 6.97
C LEU A 6 22.33 -31.92 6.25
N VAL A 7 21.18 -31.71 5.61
CA VAL A 7 20.57 -32.54 4.54
C VAL A 7 19.62 -31.60 3.78
N ALA A 8 19.97 -31.06 2.62
CA ALA A 8 20.02 -31.66 1.28
C ALA A 8 18.64 -31.91 0.63
N ALA A 9 18.38 -31.11 -0.40
CA ALA A 9 17.75 -31.41 -1.70
C ALA A 9 16.34 -32.04 -1.76
N ALA A 10 15.45 -31.44 -2.55
CA ALA A 10 15.23 -31.84 -3.95
C ALA A 10 13.81 -31.51 -4.47
N VAL A 11 13.73 -31.45 -5.80
CA VAL A 11 12.57 -31.74 -6.67
C VAL A 11 11.82 -30.55 -7.29
N CYS A 12 12.21 -30.33 -8.55
CA CYS A 12 11.49 -29.84 -9.72
C CYS A 12 9.96 -30.08 -9.76
N ALA A 13 9.22 -29.09 -10.26
CA ALA A 13 8.22 -29.31 -11.33
C ALA A 13 7.76 -27.97 -11.96
N PRO A 14 7.97 -27.74 -13.27
CA PRO A 14 7.24 -26.70 -14.00
C PRO A 14 5.88 -27.25 -14.47
N GLY A 15 4.79 -26.77 -13.85
CA GLY A 15 3.43 -27.06 -14.26
C GLY A 15 2.96 -26.11 -15.36
N PHE A 16 3.21 -26.50 -16.61
CA PHE A 16 2.67 -25.86 -17.82
C PHE A 16 1.21 -26.31 -18.01
N VAL A 17 0.25 -25.38 -18.02
CA VAL A 17 -1.16 -25.68 -18.35
C VAL A 17 -1.54 -24.90 -19.61
N PRO A 18 -1.64 -25.54 -20.78
CA PRO A 18 -2.34 -24.98 -21.91
C PRO A 18 -3.76 -25.57 -21.94
N LEU A 19 -4.77 -24.75 -21.65
CA LEU A 19 -6.15 -25.09 -22.01
C LEU A 19 -6.57 -24.24 -23.21
N ALA A 20 -6.26 -24.77 -24.39
CA ALA A 20 -6.89 -24.36 -25.64
C ALA A 20 -8.28 -25.02 -25.68
N GLY A 21 -9.32 -24.19 -25.73
CA GLY A 21 -10.71 -24.63 -25.87
C GLY A 21 -11.50 -23.57 -26.63
N LEU A 22 -11.06 -23.23 -27.84
CA LEU A 22 -11.80 -22.37 -28.75
C LEU A 22 -12.79 -23.24 -29.53
N SER A 23 -14.06 -23.19 -29.12
CA SER A 23 -15.18 -23.79 -29.85
C SER A 23 -15.40 -23.04 -31.16
N ALA A 24 -15.00 -23.66 -32.27
CA ALA A 24 -15.36 -23.22 -33.61
C ALA A 24 -16.85 -23.53 -33.87
N GLY A 25 -17.70 -22.52 -33.70
CA GLY A 25 -19.04 -22.50 -34.28
C GLY A 25 -18.93 -22.12 -35.74
N GLU A 26 -18.92 -23.12 -36.61
CA GLU A 26 -19.04 -22.97 -38.05
C GLU A 26 -20.50 -22.60 -38.37
N SER A 27 -20.73 -21.38 -38.83
CA SER A 27 -21.98 -21.00 -39.49
C SER A 27 -21.60 -20.31 -40.80
N ALA A 28 -21.75 -21.08 -41.87
CA ALA A 28 -21.65 -20.61 -43.24
C ALA A 28 -22.91 -19.82 -43.60
N ALA A 29 -22.75 -18.56 -44.01
CA ALA A 29 -23.54 -17.92 -45.08
C ALA A 29 -23.13 -16.45 -45.24
N ASP A 30 -22.78 -16.08 -46.47
CA ASP A 30 -22.97 -14.77 -47.08
C ASP A 30 -22.32 -13.52 -46.44
N ALA A 31 -21.26 -13.02 -47.08
CA ALA A 31 -21.30 -11.75 -47.82
C ALA A 31 -19.87 -11.21 -48.11
N PRO A 32 -19.49 -10.99 -49.39
CA PRO A 32 -18.22 -10.33 -49.76
C PRO A 32 -18.15 -8.82 -49.37
N LEU A 33 -19.11 -8.33 -48.59
CA LEU A 33 -19.23 -6.93 -48.16
C LEU A 33 -18.44 -6.59 -46.88
N GLN A 34 -17.97 -7.57 -46.11
CA GLN A 34 -17.28 -7.32 -44.83
C GLN A 34 -15.81 -6.92 -44.97
N ARG A 35 -15.16 -7.19 -46.11
CA ARG A 35 -13.72 -6.85 -46.30
C ARG A 35 -13.46 -5.35 -46.43
N ARG A 36 -14.46 -4.53 -46.72
CA ARG A 36 -14.31 -3.07 -46.81
C ARG A 36 -14.53 -2.34 -45.47
N ALA A 37 -15.27 -2.94 -44.54
CA ALA A 37 -15.53 -2.33 -43.24
C ALA A 37 -14.33 -2.38 -42.28
N ALA A 38 -13.47 -3.41 -42.42
CA ALA A 38 -12.32 -3.59 -41.54
C ALA A 38 -11.20 -2.53 -41.74
N LEU A 39 -11.10 -1.89 -42.91
CA LEU A 39 -10.06 -0.88 -43.18
C LEU A 39 -10.41 0.51 -42.64
N VAL A 40 -11.69 0.82 -42.40
CA VAL A 40 -12.10 2.11 -41.82
C VAL A 40 -11.89 2.13 -40.30
N ALA A 41 -12.02 0.98 -39.63
CA ALA A 41 -11.79 0.86 -38.18
C ALA A 41 -10.32 1.09 -37.76
N LEU A 42 -9.36 0.86 -38.67
CA LEU A 42 -7.93 1.12 -38.43
C LEU A 42 -7.49 2.55 -38.80
N GLY A 43 -8.27 3.28 -39.61
CA GLY A 43 -7.96 4.67 -39.99
C GLY A 43 -8.38 5.70 -38.95
N LEU A 44 -9.34 5.38 -38.09
CA LEU A 44 -9.92 6.33 -37.13
C LEU A 44 -9.20 6.41 -35.78
N GLN A 45 -8.09 5.69 -35.58
CA GLN A 45 -7.24 5.82 -34.38
C GLN A 45 -6.14 6.88 -34.53
N ALA A 46 -5.95 7.45 -35.72
CA ALA A 46 -4.91 8.46 -35.98
C ALA A 46 -5.34 9.90 -35.65
N LEU A 47 -6.59 10.11 -35.20
CA LEU A 47 -7.18 11.42 -34.94
C LEU A 47 -7.66 11.61 -33.49
N ILE A 48 -7.29 10.70 -32.59
CA ILE A 48 -7.34 11.00 -31.17
C ILE A 48 -6.07 11.80 -30.90
N PRO A 49 -6.15 13.11 -30.56
CA PRO A 49 -4.98 13.80 -30.09
C PRO A 49 -4.45 12.96 -28.93
N ALA A 50 -3.25 12.43 -29.08
CA ALA A 50 -2.48 11.90 -27.98
C ALA A 50 -2.35 13.08 -27.02
N THR A 51 -3.28 13.21 -26.08
CA THR A 51 -3.06 13.96 -24.87
C THR A 51 -1.89 13.22 -24.26
N ALA A 52 -0.68 13.71 -24.55
CA ALA A 52 0.49 13.39 -23.78
C ALA A 52 0.01 13.57 -22.36
N ALA A 53 -0.20 12.46 -21.67
CA ALA A 53 -0.41 12.48 -20.25
C ALA A 53 0.89 13.11 -19.75
N LEU A 54 0.83 14.42 -19.54
CA LEU A 54 1.82 15.15 -18.81
C LEU A 54 1.73 14.47 -17.45
N ALA A 55 2.53 13.42 -17.28
CA ALA A 55 2.87 12.84 -15.99
C ALA A 55 3.71 13.92 -15.30
N GLY A 56 3.06 15.06 -15.05
CA GLY A 56 3.55 16.12 -14.21
C GLY A 56 3.83 15.43 -12.90
N ASP A 57 5.07 15.55 -12.49
CA ASP A 57 5.56 15.23 -11.18
C ASP A 57 4.43 15.50 -10.17
N ARG A 58 3.76 14.45 -9.69
CA ARG A 58 2.62 14.63 -8.79
C ARG A 58 3.22 15.34 -7.59
N ASP A 59 2.79 16.58 -7.37
CA ASP A 59 3.26 17.40 -6.28
C ASP A 59 3.35 16.55 -5.00
N ARG A 60 4.55 16.47 -4.43
CA ARG A 60 4.86 15.62 -3.29
C ARG A 60 3.91 15.90 -2.14
N ALA A 61 3.59 17.17 -1.90
CA ALA A 61 2.64 17.57 -0.87
C ALA A 61 1.25 16.95 -1.12
N SER A 62 0.75 17.03 -2.35
CA SER A 62 -0.50 16.35 -2.75
C SER A 62 -0.46 14.83 -2.50
N MET A 63 0.67 14.17 -2.78
CA MET A 63 0.82 12.73 -2.51
C MET A 63 0.81 12.41 -1.01
N VAL A 64 1.55 13.18 -0.20
CA VAL A 64 1.58 13.01 1.27
C VAL A 64 0.18 13.21 1.85
N LEU A 65 -0.53 14.26 1.46
CA LEU A 65 -1.91 14.53 1.89
C LEU A 65 -2.86 13.42 1.44
N GLY A 66 -2.67 12.86 0.24
CA GLY A 66 -3.45 11.72 -0.25
C GLY A 66 -3.28 10.47 0.60
N VAL A 67 -2.03 10.12 0.95
CA VAL A 67 -1.73 8.98 1.83
C VAL A 67 -2.25 9.24 3.24
N ARG A 68 -2.06 10.46 3.76
CA ARG A 68 -2.59 10.90 5.06
C ARG A 68 -4.09 10.69 5.13
N ARG A 69 -4.85 11.21 4.16
CA ARG A 69 -6.30 11.03 4.09
C ARG A 69 -6.76 9.57 4.11
N GLN A 70 -5.98 8.68 3.49
CA GLN A 70 -6.34 7.26 3.38
C GLN A 70 -5.92 6.42 4.58
N LYS A 71 -4.76 6.73 5.18
CA LYS A 71 -4.10 5.87 6.17
C LYS A 71 -4.23 6.40 7.59
N MET A 72 -4.30 7.72 7.77
CA MET A 72 -4.36 8.35 9.09
C MET A 72 -5.55 7.89 9.94
N PRO A 73 -6.78 7.70 9.40
CA PRO A 73 -7.89 7.22 10.21
C PRO A 73 -7.62 5.83 10.83
N THR A 74 -6.93 4.97 10.10
CA THR A 74 -6.54 3.64 10.61
C THR A 74 -5.45 3.74 11.67
N ILE A 75 -4.50 4.65 11.50
CA ILE A 75 -3.41 4.90 12.44
C ILE A 75 -3.94 5.52 13.75
N GLN A 76 -4.82 6.52 13.68
CA GLN A 76 -5.40 7.13 14.87
C GLN A 76 -6.27 6.14 15.64
N ARG A 77 -7.11 5.37 14.94
CA ARG A 77 -7.95 4.36 15.57
C ARG A 77 -7.11 3.30 16.28
N GLY A 78 -6.10 2.72 15.61
CA GLY A 78 -5.26 1.70 16.22
C GLY A 78 -4.49 2.21 17.44
N TYR A 79 -3.98 3.44 17.39
CA TYR A 79 -3.32 4.07 18.56
C TYR A 79 -4.30 4.32 19.71
N SER A 80 -5.50 4.84 19.40
CA SER A 80 -6.54 5.09 20.40
C SER A 80 -7.00 3.79 21.06
N ASP A 81 -7.18 2.72 20.30
CA ASP A 81 -7.58 1.41 20.81
C ASP A 81 -6.51 0.84 21.76
N LEU A 82 -5.24 0.87 21.35
CA LEU A 82 -4.11 0.44 22.17
C LEU A 82 -3.99 1.27 23.46
N SER A 83 -4.16 2.58 23.36
CA SER A 83 -4.08 3.50 24.50
C SER A 83 -5.24 3.33 25.47
N ALA A 84 -6.44 3.03 24.97
CA ALA A 84 -7.63 2.77 25.79
C ALA A 84 -7.55 1.42 26.52
N GLU A 85 -7.04 0.39 25.85
CA GLU A 85 -6.86 -0.95 26.44
C GLU A 85 -5.66 -1.00 27.40
N GLY A 86 -4.64 -0.16 27.18
CA GLY A 86 -3.42 -0.13 27.98
C GLY A 86 -2.55 -1.39 27.87
N LYS A 87 -2.84 -2.24 26.88
CA LYS A 87 -2.16 -3.51 26.61
C LYS A 87 -2.40 -3.95 25.17
N ILE A 88 -1.61 -4.91 24.71
CA ILE A 88 -1.79 -5.51 23.38
C ILE A 88 -2.64 -6.77 23.53
N THR A 89 -3.88 -6.70 23.08
CA THR A 89 -4.81 -7.83 23.10
C THR A 89 -4.60 -8.77 21.92
N ASP A 90 -4.97 -10.04 22.10
CA ASP A 90 -4.96 -11.03 21.02
C ASP A 90 -5.89 -10.61 19.87
N GLU A 91 -7.04 -10.00 20.19
CA GLU A 91 -7.94 -9.44 19.19
C GLU A 91 -7.24 -8.38 18.32
N PHE A 92 -6.44 -7.49 18.93
CA PHE A 92 -5.67 -6.51 18.17
C PHE A 92 -4.67 -7.19 17.23
N LEU A 93 -3.95 -8.23 17.70
CA LEU A 93 -2.96 -8.96 16.89
C LEU A 93 -3.61 -9.62 15.67
N ASP A 94 -4.74 -10.29 15.85
CA ASP A 94 -5.36 -11.07 14.80
C ASP A 94 -6.11 -10.20 13.78
N THR A 95 -6.79 -9.16 14.26
CA THR A 95 -7.75 -8.41 13.42
C THR A 95 -7.18 -7.09 12.90
N ARG A 96 -6.34 -6.41 13.68
CA ARG A 96 -5.98 -5.00 13.48
C ARG A 96 -4.51 -4.81 13.13
N LEU A 97 -3.59 -5.58 13.73
CA LEU A 97 -2.14 -5.40 13.59
C LEU A 97 -1.69 -5.31 12.12
N LYS A 98 -2.13 -6.24 11.28
CA LYS A 98 -1.74 -6.26 9.86
C LYS A 98 -2.12 -4.97 9.12
N LYS A 99 -3.34 -4.47 9.33
CA LYS A 99 -3.84 -3.24 8.69
C LYS A 99 -3.13 -2.03 9.26
N PHE A 100 -2.91 -2.00 10.56
CA PHE A 100 -2.23 -0.92 11.26
C PHE A 100 -0.77 -0.78 10.82
N VAL A 101 -0.01 -1.87 10.82
CA VAL A 101 1.38 -1.92 10.35
C VAL A 101 1.48 -1.54 8.87
N SER A 102 0.55 -2.00 8.04
CA SER A 102 0.51 -1.61 6.62
C SER A 102 0.24 -0.11 6.44
N ALA A 103 -0.64 0.48 7.25
CA ALA A 103 -0.92 1.91 7.23
C ALA A 103 0.31 2.72 7.67
N LEU A 104 0.97 2.31 8.76
CA LEU A 104 2.21 2.93 9.24
C LEU A 104 3.33 2.83 8.20
N SER A 105 3.53 1.67 7.57
CA SER A 105 4.57 1.49 6.54
C SER A 105 4.29 2.35 5.31
N ALA A 106 3.04 2.44 4.88
CA ALA A 106 2.67 3.34 3.78
C ALA A 106 2.96 4.80 4.14
N TYR A 107 2.66 5.20 5.38
CA TYR A 107 2.97 6.55 5.88
C TYR A 107 4.48 6.79 6.02
N ALA A 108 5.27 5.79 6.43
CA ALA A 108 6.72 5.84 6.49
C ALA A 108 7.34 6.10 5.11
N SER A 109 6.84 5.39 4.09
CA SER A 109 7.36 5.46 2.72
C SER A 109 7.12 6.81 2.04
N ILE A 110 6.02 7.50 2.36
CA ILE A 110 5.67 8.77 1.73
C ILE A 110 6.38 9.97 2.37
N ASN A 111 6.75 9.85 3.66
CA ASN A 111 7.49 10.87 4.41
C ASN A 111 8.99 10.81 4.09
N ARG A 112 9.34 11.16 2.85
CA ARG A 112 10.71 11.35 2.33
C ARG A 112 10.93 12.82 2.04
N ILE A 113 12.07 13.42 2.35
CA ILE A 113 12.39 14.80 1.97
C ILE A 113 12.95 14.84 0.54
N ASN A 114 13.81 13.87 0.20
CA ASN A 114 14.45 13.75 -1.12
C ASN A 114 13.88 12.58 -1.95
N GLU A 115 14.46 12.36 -3.13
CA GLU A 115 14.15 11.23 -4.01
C GLU A 115 14.34 9.88 -3.30
N ALA A 116 13.50 8.87 -3.63
CA ALA A 116 13.51 7.62 -2.88
C ALA A 116 14.75 6.76 -3.17
N PRO A 117 15.29 6.03 -2.16
CA PRO A 117 14.87 5.99 -0.75
C PRO A 117 15.66 6.95 0.16
N ASP A 118 14.96 7.72 1.00
CA ASP A 118 15.53 8.74 1.88
C ASP A 118 15.82 8.21 3.31
N LYS A 119 16.77 8.83 4.02
CA LYS A 119 17.19 8.46 5.38
C LYS A 119 16.02 8.44 6.37
N TYR A 120 15.10 9.39 6.25
CA TYR A 120 13.90 9.48 7.09
C TYR A 120 12.95 8.31 6.85
N SER A 121 12.61 8.02 5.59
CA SER A 121 11.74 6.89 5.24
C SER A 121 12.28 5.55 5.74
N LYS A 122 13.60 5.34 5.67
CA LYS A 122 14.25 4.14 6.22
C LYS A 122 14.21 4.10 7.74
N LYS A 123 14.34 5.23 8.42
CA LYS A 123 14.24 5.32 9.89
C LYS A 123 12.82 4.98 10.34
N LEU A 124 11.83 5.64 9.76
CA LEU A 124 10.42 5.40 10.02
C LEU A 124 10.03 3.93 9.76
N GLN A 125 10.53 3.32 8.68
CA GLN A 125 10.25 1.91 8.41
C GLN A 125 10.83 0.98 9.50
N LYS A 126 12.02 1.30 10.04
CA LYS A 126 12.58 0.56 11.18
C LYS A 126 11.73 0.70 12.43
N ASP A 127 11.22 1.90 12.71
CA ASP A 127 10.35 2.11 13.88
C ASP A 127 9.05 1.29 13.75
N VAL A 128 8.51 1.15 12.53
CA VAL A 128 7.37 0.26 12.26
C VAL A 128 7.71 -1.20 12.49
N ASP A 129 8.91 -1.65 12.09
CA ASP A 129 9.36 -3.02 12.32
C ASP A 129 9.58 -3.30 13.81
N ILE A 130 10.14 -2.34 14.56
CA ILE A 130 10.29 -2.40 16.02
C ILE A 130 8.92 -2.51 16.68
N PHE A 131 7.96 -1.65 16.29
CA PHE A 131 6.59 -1.73 16.77
C PHE A 131 5.97 -3.10 16.48
N LYS A 132 6.11 -3.61 15.26
CA LYS A 132 5.53 -4.89 14.85
C LYS A 132 6.10 -6.04 15.70
N ALA A 133 7.41 -6.06 15.92
CA ALA A 133 8.05 -7.08 16.76
C ALA A 133 7.58 -6.98 18.22
N ALA A 134 7.60 -5.77 18.81
CA ALA A 134 7.11 -5.54 20.16
C ALA A 134 5.63 -5.92 20.32
N ALA A 135 4.80 -5.65 19.30
CA ALA A 135 3.41 -6.05 19.30
C ALA A 135 3.23 -7.57 19.30
N GLN A 136 3.98 -8.29 18.47
CA GLN A 136 3.95 -9.75 18.43
C GLN A 136 4.42 -10.38 19.75
N GLU A 137 5.36 -9.74 20.45
CA GLU A 137 5.81 -10.12 21.79
C GLU A 137 4.85 -9.66 22.91
N LYS A 138 3.77 -8.95 22.57
CA LYS A 138 2.82 -8.31 23.50
C LYS A 138 3.48 -7.33 24.49
N ASP A 139 4.63 -6.77 24.13
CA ASP A 139 5.33 -5.76 24.91
C ASP A 139 4.73 -4.38 24.63
N TYR A 140 3.70 -4.03 25.41
CA TYR A 140 2.97 -2.78 25.26
C TYR A 140 3.86 -1.55 25.42
N ALA A 141 4.75 -1.53 26.42
CA ALA A 141 5.62 -0.38 26.68
C ALA A 141 6.53 -0.11 25.48
N LYS A 142 7.25 -1.13 25.00
CA LYS A 142 8.12 -0.97 23.82
C LYS A 142 7.33 -0.63 22.56
N ALA A 143 6.14 -1.20 22.38
CA ALA A 143 5.30 -0.90 21.22
C ALA A 143 4.87 0.58 21.22
N MET A 144 4.40 1.11 22.36
CA MET A 144 3.99 2.51 22.47
C MET A 144 5.18 3.46 22.33
N ASP A 145 6.34 3.11 22.89
CA ASP A 145 7.58 3.90 22.72
C ASP A 145 8.00 3.98 21.25
N ALA A 146 7.91 2.86 20.52
CA ALA A 146 8.20 2.83 19.08
C ALA A 146 7.23 3.69 18.28
N LEU A 147 5.94 3.72 18.64
CA LEU A 147 4.96 4.60 18.01
C LEU A 147 5.26 6.08 18.29
N GLU A 148 5.59 6.44 19.53
CA GLU A 148 5.97 7.82 19.86
C GLU A 148 7.24 8.25 19.14
N LEU A 149 8.21 7.35 19.00
CA LEU A 149 9.43 7.60 18.23
C LEU A 149 9.10 7.81 16.75
N PHE A 150 8.29 6.92 16.16
CA PHE A 150 7.81 7.05 14.78
C PHE A 150 7.18 8.42 14.53
N ARG A 151 6.30 8.90 15.43
CA ARG A 151 5.69 10.22 15.30
C ARG A 151 6.72 11.35 15.35
N LYS A 152 7.67 11.29 16.28
CA LYS A 152 8.71 12.32 16.48
C LYS A 152 9.70 12.38 15.32
N ASP A 153 9.94 11.25 14.66
CA ASP A 153 10.89 11.13 13.57
C ASP A 153 10.33 11.56 12.21
N ILE A 154 9.03 11.83 12.13
CA ILE A 154 8.42 12.41 10.94
C ILE A 154 8.96 13.84 10.76
N PRO A 155 9.48 14.17 9.57
CA PRO A 155 9.92 15.52 9.30
C PRO A 155 8.75 16.49 9.36
N GLY A 156 8.97 17.69 9.92
CA GLY A 156 7.96 18.75 9.96
C GLY A 156 7.48 19.12 8.55
N GLY A 157 6.19 19.44 8.43
CA GLY A 157 5.54 19.78 7.14
C GLY A 157 4.19 19.10 6.96
N GLU A 158 3.82 18.79 5.71
CA GLU A 158 2.49 18.27 5.36
C GLU A 158 2.20 16.87 5.96
N GLY A 159 3.26 16.13 6.25
CA GLY A 159 3.22 14.81 6.87
C GLY A 159 3.12 14.81 8.39
N GLU A 160 3.29 15.97 9.04
CA GLU A 160 3.23 16.07 10.50
C GLU A 160 1.81 15.85 11.01
N PHE A 161 1.66 15.05 12.06
CA PHE A 161 0.37 14.77 12.67
C PHE A 161 0.45 14.58 14.19
N THR A 162 -0.71 14.63 14.82
CA THR A 162 -0.91 14.28 16.23
C THR A 162 -1.90 13.13 16.34
N TRP A 163 -1.72 12.27 17.36
CA TRP A 163 -2.56 11.08 17.55
C TRP A 163 -4.04 11.39 17.71
N PHE A 164 -4.37 12.57 18.25
CA PHE A 164 -5.73 13.02 18.51
C PHE A 164 -6.12 14.21 17.63
N SER A 165 -5.52 14.32 16.44
CA SER A 165 -5.88 15.36 15.48
C SER A 165 -7.36 15.24 15.09
N LYS A 166 -8.05 16.38 15.10
CA LYS A 166 -9.46 16.51 14.71
C LYS A 166 -9.64 17.03 13.27
N PHE A 167 -8.56 17.09 12.48
CA PHE A 167 -8.67 17.55 11.10
C PHE A 167 -9.51 16.58 10.26
N SER A 168 -10.32 17.11 9.34
CA SER A 168 -11.16 16.31 8.44
C SER A 168 -10.34 15.35 7.58
N ILE A 169 -9.14 15.76 7.18
CA ILE A 169 -8.16 14.94 6.45
C ILE A 169 -7.74 13.72 7.27
N ASP A 170 -7.59 13.86 8.59
CA ASP A 170 -7.09 12.79 9.47
C ASP A 170 -8.19 11.83 9.93
N THR A 171 -9.41 12.36 10.09
CA THR A 171 -10.57 11.60 10.57
C THR A 171 -11.29 10.84 9.44
N GLY A 172 -10.99 11.16 8.18
CA GLY A 172 -11.63 10.54 7.01
C GLY A 172 -13.08 10.97 6.80
N ILE A 173 -13.55 11.96 7.57
CA ILE A 173 -14.87 12.57 7.40
C ILE A 173 -14.80 13.47 6.17
N LYS A 174 -15.61 13.18 5.15
CA LYS A 174 -15.78 14.09 4.03
C LYS A 174 -16.57 15.29 4.56
N GLU A 175 -15.98 16.47 4.55
CA GLU A 175 -16.74 17.71 4.73
C GLU A 175 -17.79 17.75 3.62
N THR A 176 -19.04 17.47 3.98
CA THR A 176 -20.20 17.79 3.14
C THR A 176 -20.25 19.30 3.03
N GLN A 177 -19.80 19.83 1.89
CA GLN A 177 -20.15 21.17 1.43
C GLN A 177 -21.60 21.20 0.95
#